data_AF-A0A2K3NRG3-F1
#
_entry.id   AF-A0A2K3NRG3-F1
#
_cell.length_a   1.000
_cell.length_b   1.000
_cell.length_c   1.000
_cell.angle_alpha   90.00
_cell.angle_beta   90.00
_cell.angle_gamma   90.00
#
_symmetry.space_group_name_H-M   'P 1'
#
loop_
_entity.id
_entity.type
_entity.pdbx_description
1 polymer ?
#
loop_
_entity_poly.entity_id
_entity_poly.type
_entity_poly.pdbx_seq_one_letter_code
_entity_poly.pdbx_strand_id
1 'polypeptide(L)'
;MLTNMFYEVPDEVTEPVSRKPKFLVDQLDLIGGLQFIFIEYSLANSRDERKNLYSVLFEYILHQINETCIATGVNEYSDDEIQPIASLLAQANAAEAFYISVKLGVECIGEILRRSIASTLSRYPNSERLNELLEIVAEKFDTVISSFTHLDKEFCHMIEITKSHKFSENMDGAALQNGIDLQAKHSWVTLHSLLHSERISYRQNGYIWLGDLLIAEISEERDGNIWSSIKYFQHKIAQAGTQDSLDTSNIPLSILLMCGLLKSKYNYIRWGFLFVLERLLMRCKFLLDEHEMLLSNSKVLEYGKKDWHLEKANAVIDIMSSALSLVFQINETDHINILKMCDILFSQLCLRVPPATAPSFGDDVQHDRNLNLTSANKKSDIDNHVLKQDSFHWDERKEESNRKSGYPINYHPDHETASMAALLQGRAIVPMQLIARVPAALLYWPLIQLAGAATDDIALGVAVGSKGRGNLPGATSDIRAILILLLIGKCSADPVAFQEVGQEQFFRELLDDTDSRVAYYSSAFLLKACI
;
A
#
# COMPACT_ATOMS: atom_id res chain seq x y z
N MET A 1 4.53 -25.67 3.98
CA MET A 1 4.10 -26.24 5.28
C MET A 1 2.58 -26.14 5.46
N LEU A 2 1.96 -24.97 5.28
CA LEU A 2 0.48 -24.79 5.31
C LEU A 2 -0.26 -25.64 4.26
N THR A 3 0.30 -25.81 3.07
CA THR A 3 -0.28 -26.66 2.01
C THR A 3 -0.45 -28.12 2.44
N ASN A 4 0.42 -28.65 3.31
CA ASN A 4 0.28 -30.03 3.82
C ASN A 4 -0.71 -30.14 4.99
N MET A 5 -1.13 -29.01 5.58
CA MET A 5 -2.04 -28.98 6.72
C MET A 5 -3.50 -28.78 6.29
N PHE A 6 -3.75 -27.94 5.27
CA PHE A 6 -5.11 -27.63 4.81
C PHE A 6 -5.54 -28.38 3.57
N TYR A 7 -4.66 -29.16 2.96
CA TYR A 7 -4.98 -29.86 1.72
C TYR A 7 -4.72 -31.34 1.86
N GLU A 8 -5.72 -32.14 1.51
CA GLU A 8 -5.58 -33.56 1.29
C GLU A 8 -5.06 -33.78 -0.13
N VAL A 9 -3.85 -34.32 -0.26
CA VAL A 9 -3.32 -34.79 -1.54
C VAL A 9 -3.70 -36.27 -1.67
N PRO A 10 -4.49 -36.67 -2.69
CA PRO A 10 -4.89 -38.06 -2.86
C PRO A 10 -3.68 -38.96 -3.14
N ASP A 11 -3.65 -40.14 -2.52
CA ASP A 11 -2.58 -41.14 -2.69
C ASP A 11 -2.40 -41.54 -4.17
N GLU A 12 -1.15 -41.58 -4.63
CA GLU A 12 -0.74 -41.90 -6.02
C GLU A 12 -1.18 -43.30 -6.52
N VAL A 13 -1.75 -44.13 -5.66
CA VAL A 13 -1.92 -45.58 -5.91
C VAL A 13 -3.25 -45.94 -6.58
N THR A 14 -4.22 -45.01 -6.71
CA THR A 14 -5.52 -45.34 -7.32
C THR A 14 -6.00 -44.33 -8.37
N GLU A 15 -5.76 -44.71 -9.63
CA GLU A 15 -6.28 -44.21 -10.91
C GLU A 15 -5.71 -42.90 -11.50
N PRO A 16 -5.45 -42.84 -12.83
CA PRO A 16 -4.76 -41.74 -13.52
C PRO A 16 -5.72 -40.59 -13.88
N VAL A 17 -6.59 -40.20 -12.96
CA VAL A 17 -7.35 -38.97 -13.09
C VAL A 17 -6.67 -37.98 -12.15
N SER A 18 -6.19 -36.87 -12.69
CA SER A 18 -5.68 -35.70 -11.95
C SER A 18 -6.71 -35.26 -10.90
N ARG A 19 -6.73 -35.90 -9.73
CA ARG A 19 -7.60 -35.54 -8.62
C ARG A 19 -6.96 -34.38 -7.89
N LYS A 20 -7.63 -33.24 -7.96
CA LYS A 20 -7.19 -31.98 -7.36
C LYS A 20 -7.10 -32.12 -5.84
N PRO A 21 -6.16 -31.42 -5.18
CA PRO A 21 -6.07 -31.40 -3.73
C PRO A 21 -7.37 -30.83 -3.13
N LYS A 22 -7.87 -31.46 -2.07
CA LYS A 22 -9.13 -31.08 -1.41
C LYS A 22 -8.85 -30.19 -0.20
N PHE A 23 -9.51 -29.03 -0.14
CA PHE A 23 -9.43 -28.13 1.01
C PHE A 23 -10.11 -28.73 2.25
N LEU A 24 -9.42 -28.73 3.38
CA LEU A 24 -9.85 -29.30 4.65
C LEU A 24 -10.24 -28.18 5.63
N VAL A 25 -11.49 -27.74 5.58
CA VAL A 25 -12.01 -26.67 6.46
C VAL A 25 -11.89 -27.04 7.94
N ASP A 26 -12.15 -28.29 8.30
CA ASP A 26 -12.07 -28.76 9.70
C ASP A 26 -10.67 -28.54 10.31
N GLN A 27 -9.61 -28.61 9.50
CA GLN A 27 -8.25 -28.36 9.95
C GLN A 27 -8.00 -26.88 10.25
N LEU A 28 -8.69 -25.98 9.55
CA LEU A 28 -8.63 -24.54 9.83
C LEU A 28 -9.27 -24.23 11.18
N ASP A 29 -10.42 -24.82 11.48
CA ASP A 29 -11.09 -24.61 12.77
C ASP A 29 -10.27 -25.14 13.95
N LEU A 30 -9.55 -26.26 13.77
CA LEU A 30 -8.71 -26.87 14.81
C LEU A 30 -7.53 -26.01 15.25
N ILE A 31 -7.00 -25.14 14.38
CA ILE A 31 -5.81 -24.32 14.67
C ILE A 31 -6.13 -22.89 15.12
N GLY A 32 -7.42 -22.58 15.32
CA GLY A 32 -7.87 -21.24 15.73
C GLY A 32 -8.61 -20.45 14.64
N GLY A 33 -9.01 -21.11 13.55
CA GLY A 33 -9.88 -20.55 12.52
C GLY A 33 -9.24 -19.41 11.72
N LEU A 34 -10.12 -18.56 11.16
CA LEU A 34 -9.71 -17.37 10.40
C LEU A 34 -8.85 -16.40 11.20
N GLN A 35 -9.07 -16.31 12.52
CA GLN A 35 -8.30 -15.43 13.41
C GLN A 35 -6.81 -15.74 13.33
N PHE A 36 -6.45 -17.03 13.34
CA PHE A 36 -5.06 -17.47 13.22
C PHE A 36 -4.47 -17.06 11.86
N ILE A 37 -5.20 -17.30 10.77
CA ILE A 37 -4.74 -16.94 9.42
C ILE A 37 -4.52 -15.45 9.29
N PHE A 38 -5.41 -14.62 9.84
CA PHE A 38 -5.23 -13.16 9.79
C PHE A 38 -4.06 -12.65 10.61
N ILE A 39 -3.78 -13.26 11.77
CA ILE A 39 -2.58 -12.95 12.55
C ILE A 39 -1.33 -13.28 11.72
N GLU A 40 -1.21 -14.50 11.20
CA GLU A 40 -0.08 -14.90 10.35
C GLU A 40 0.04 -14.03 9.10
N TYR A 41 -1.10 -13.67 8.50
CA TYR A 41 -1.12 -12.82 7.32
C TYR A 41 -0.60 -11.42 7.63
N SER A 42 -0.97 -10.84 8.78
CA SER A 42 -0.45 -9.54 9.23
C SER A 42 1.06 -9.55 9.52
N LEU A 43 1.63 -10.71 9.87
CA LEU A 43 3.04 -10.92 10.19
C LEU A 43 3.89 -11.35 8.98
N ALA A 44 3.25 -11.63 7.83
CA ALA A 44 3.92 -12.14 6.65
C ALA A 44 4.91 -11.12 6.04
N ASN A 45 6.18 -11.52 6.00
CA ASN A 45 7.27 -10.65 5.55
C ASN A 45 7.58 -10.81 4.06
N SER A 46 7.31 -11.99 3.50
CA SER A 46 7.53 -12.27 2.08
C SER A 46 6.25 -12.25 1.25
N ARG A 47 6.41 -11.90 -0.04
CA ARG A 47 5.32 -11.94 -1.02
C ARG A 47 4.79 -13.36 -1.23
N ASP A 48 5.64 -14.37 -1.10
CA ASP A 48 5.25 -15.76 -1.30
C ASP A 48 4.44 -16.29 -0.11
N GLU A 49 4.80 -15.92 1.13
CA GLU A 49 3.97 -16.18 2.32
C GLU A 49 2.58 -15.54 2.17
N ARG A 50 2.52 -14.26 1.77
CA ARG A 50 1.26 -13.55 1.56
C ARG A 50 0.38 -14.21 0.52
N LYS A 51 0.96 -14.65 -0.61
CA LYS A 51 0.23 -15.39 -1.65
C LYS A 51 -0.32 -16.72 -1.12
N ASN A 52 0.48 -17.47 -0.37
CA ASN A 52 0.06 -18.76 0.17
C ASN A 52 -1.09 -18.60 1.19
N LEU A 53 -0.99 -17.60 2.08
CA LEU A 53 -2.05 -17.30 3.06
C LEU A 53 -3.32 -16.78 2.37
N TYR A 54 -3.17 -15.93 1.34
CA TYR A 54 -4.27 -15.50 0.49
C TYR A 54 -4.99 -16.68 -0.17
N SER A 55 -4.26 -17.66 -0.72
CA SER A 55 -4.87 -18.85 -1.34
C SER A 55 -5.74 -19.63 -0.36
N VAL A 56 -5.29 -19.82 0.89
CA VAL A 56 -6.08 -20.46 1.95
C VAL A 56 -7.36 -19.68 2.24
N LEU A 57 -7.27 -18.35 2.36
CA LEU A 57 -8.45 -17.49 2.58
C LEU A 57 -9.43 -17.53 1.40
N PHE A 58 -8.90 -17.51 0.17
CA PHE A 58 -9.70 -17.55 -1.05
C PHE A 58 -10.48 -18.86 -1.15
N GLU A 59 -9.84 -19.99 -0.92
CA GLU A 59 -10.51 -21.30 -0.93
C GLU A 59 -11.53 -21.45 0.20
N TYR A 60 -11.23 -20.93 1.39
CA TYR A 60 -12.21 -20.89 2.47
C TYR A 60 -13.47 -20.11 2.08
N ILE A 61 -13.31 -18.94 1.44
CA ILE A 61 -14.44 -18.13 0.97
C ILE A 61 -15.23 -18.88 -0.10
N LEU A 62 -14.55 -19.51 -1.07
CA LEU A 62 -15.21 -20.31 -2.11
C LEU A 62 -15.98 -21.49 -1.52
N HIS A 63 -15.41 -22.17 -0.52
CA HIS A 63 -16.09 -23.24 0.21
C HIS A 63 -17.38 -22.73 0.86
N GLN A 64 -17.34 -21.57 1.56
CA GLN A 64 -18.54 -20.98 2.16
C GLN A 64 -19.60 -20.59 1.11
N ILE A 65 -19.17 -20.10 -0.04
CA ILE A 65 -20.08 -19.73 -1.14
C ILE A 65 -20.75 -21.00 -1.68
N ASN A 66 -19.99 -22.05 -1.99
CA ASN A 66 -20.54 -23.30 -2.51
C ASN A 66 -21.46 -24.00 -1.49
N GLU A 67 -21.13 -24.02 -0.20
CA GLU A 67 -22.03 -24.49 0.86
C GLU A 67 -23.36 -23.72 0.88
N THR A 68 -23.30 -22.40 0.67
CA THR A 68 -24.51 -21.56 0.59
C THR A 68 -25.32 -21.89 -0.68
N CYS A 69 -24.67 -22.15 -1.81
CA CYS A 69 -25.32 -22.59 -3.05
C CYS A 69 -26.04 -23.94 -2.84
N ILE A 70 -25.38 -24.92 -2.23
CA ILE A 70 -25.97 -26.24 -1.91
C ILE A 70 -27.21 -26.06 -1.01
N ALA A 71 -27.09 -25.27 0.05
CA ALA A 71 -28.19 -25.02 0.98
C ALA A 71 -29.39 -24.32 0.34
N THR A 72 -29.15 -23.49 -0.68
CA THR A 72 -30.18 -22.75 -1.42
C THR A 72 -30.69 -23.47 -2.67
N GLY A 73 -30.14 -24.64 -3.00
CA GLY A 73 -30.48 -25.41 -4.20
C GLY A 73 -29.95 -24.82 -5.50
N VAL A 74 -28.97 -23.91 -5.43
CA VAL A 74 -28.26 -23.34 -6.58
C VAL A 74 -27.06 -24.23 -6.92
N ASN A 75 -26.73 -24.37 -8.21
CA ASN A 75 -25.55 -25.11 -8.63
C ASN A 75 -24.27 -24.46 -8.10
N GLU A 76 -23.41 -25.27 -7.48
CA GLU A 76 -22.05 -24.91 -7.09
C GLU A 76 -21.26 -24.31 -8.26
N TYR A 77 -20.31 -23.45 -7.92
CA TYR A 77 -19.38 -22.92 -8.90
C TYR A 77 -18.29 -23.95 -9.18
N SER A 78 -18.12 -24.26 -10.46
CA SER A 78 -17.12 -25.19 -10.96
C SER A 78 -15.73 -24.55 -11.02
N ASP A 79 -14.69 -25.38 -11.04
CA ASP A 79 -13.31 -24.89 -11.18
C ASP A 79 -13.08 -24.08 -12.46
N ASP A 80 -13.81 -24.40 -13.54
CA ASP A 80 -13.74 -23.67 -14.81
C ASP A 80 -14.27 -22.23 -14.69
N GLU A 81 -15.16 -21.97 -13.72
CA GLU A 81 -15.71 -20.66 -13.41
C GLU A 81 -14.85 -19.90 -12.38
N ILE A 82 -14.25 -20.63 -11.44
CA ILE A 82 -13.38 -20.08 -10.40
C ILE A 82 -12.04 -19.64 -11.00
N GLN A 83 -11.47 -20.42 -11.93
CA GLN A 83 -10.13 -20.19 -12.46
C GLN A 83 -9.96 -18.82 -13.15
N PRO A 84 -10.90 -18.31 -13.97
CA PRO A 84 -10.84 -16.96 -14.52
C PRO A 84 -10.75 -15.89 -13.43
N ILE A 85 -11.58 -15.98 -12.38
CA ILE A 85 -11.60 -15.01 -11.28
C ILE A 85 -10.30 -15.06 -10.48
N ALA A 86 -9.84 -16.26 -10.12
CA ALA A 86 -8.57 -16.45 -9.42
C ALA A 86 -7.39 -15.85 -10.20
N SER A 87 -7.38 -16.05 -11.53
CA SER A 87 -6.33 -15.52 -12.40
C SER A 87 -6.32 -14.00 -12.47
N LEU A 88 -7.51 -13.37 -12.56
CA LEU A 88 -7.65 -11.91 -12.61
C LEU A 88 -7.34 -11.27 -11.27
N LEU A 89 -7.77 -11.86 -10.15
CA LEU A 89 -7.41 -11.41 -8.81
C LEU A 89 -5.90 -11.52 -8.55
N ALA A 90 -5.27 -12.60 -9.02
CA ALA A 90 -3.81 -12.74 -8.93
C ALA A 90 -3.07 -11.67 -9.76
N GLN A 91 -3.57 -11.35 -10.95
CA GLN A 91 -3.03 -10.27 -11.80
C GLN A 91 -3.19 -8.90 -11.14
N ALA A 92 -4.34 -8.64 -10.52
CA ALA A 92 -4.62 -7.43 -9.74
C ALA A 92 -3.92 -7.38 -8.36
N ASN A 93 -2.99 -8.31 -8.09
CA ASN A 93 -2.25 -8.41 -6.82
C ASN A 93 -3.17 -8.47 -5.57
N ALA A 94 -4.30 -9.18 -5.65
CA ALA A 94 -5.26 -9.30 -4.56
C ALA A 94 -4.64 -9.74 -3.22
N ALA A 95 -3.64 -10.63 -3.26
CA ALA A 95 -2.90 -11.04 -2.06
C ALA A 95 -2.22 -9.86 -1.35
N GLU A 96 -1.61 -8.91 -2.08
CA GLU A 96 -1.01 -7.75 -1.42
C GLU A 96 -2.08 -6.76 -0.96
N ALA A 97 -3.15 -6.58 -1.74
CA ALA A 97 -4.24 -5.67 -1.39
C ALA A 97 -4.97 -6.11 -0.11
N PHE A 98 -5.32 -7.40 0.00
CA PHE A 98 -5.95 -7.94 1.20
C PHE A 98 -4.99 -8.04 2.39
N TYR A 99 -3.69 -8.28 2.16
CA TYR A 99 -2.69 -8.15 3.22
C TYR A 99 -2.69 -6.74 3.82
N ILE A 100 -2.75 -5.69 2.99
CA ILE A 100 -2.83 -4.30 3.45
C ILE A 100 -4.15 -4.07 4.22
N SER A 101 -5.27 -4.61 3.72
CA SER A 101 -6.57 -4.56 4.41
C SER A 101 -6.48 -5.14 5.83
N VAL A 102 -5.92 -6.34 5.98
CA VAL A 102 -5.76 -7.01 7.28
C VAL A 102 -4.79 -6.28 8.19
N LYS A 103 -3.64 -5.84 7.65
CA LYS A 103 -2.58 -5.20 8.44
C LYS A 103 -2.96 -3.81 8.94
N LEU A 104 -3.57 -3.00 8.07
CA LEU A 104 -3.92 -1.61 8.39
C LEU A 104 -5.38 -1.46 8.81
N GLY A 105 -6.20 -2.50 8.69
CA GLY A 105 -7.63 -2.52 8.97
C GLY A 105 -8.47 -1.69 8.00
N VAL A 106 -8.09 -1.68 6.73
CA VAL A 106 -8.74 -0.84 5.71
C VAL A 106 -9.87 -1.59 4.99
N GLU A 107 -11.05 -1.01 4.96
CA GLU A 107 -12.26 -1.56 4.33
C GLU A 107 -12.31 -1.42 2.79
N CYS A 108 -13.23 -2.19 2.19
CA CYS A 108 -13.68 -2.10 0.78
C CYS A 108 -12.63 -2.47 -0.26
N ILE A 109 -11.61 -3.24 0.12
CA ILE A 109 -10.60 -3.71 -0.83
C ILE A 109 -11.21 -4.70 -1.83
N GLY A 110 -12.14 -5.55 -1.38
CA GLY A 110 -12.87 -6.46 -2.26
C GLY A 110 -13.61 -5.71 -3.36
N GLU A 111 -14.34 -4.67 -3.00
CA GLU A 111 -15.06 -3.81 -3.93
C GLU A 111 -14.13 -3.08 -4.92
N ILE A 112 -12.96 -2.59 -4.48
CA ILE A 112 -11.98 -1.95 -5.37
C ILE A 112 -11.44 -2.96 -6.39
N LEU A 113 -11.05 -4.15 -5.94
CA LEU A 113 -10.57 -5.21 -6.82
C LEU A 113 -11.65 -5.65 -7.81
N ARG A 114 -12.90 -5.75 -7.34
CA ARG A 114 -14.04 -6.06 -8.19
C ARG A 114 -14.18 -5.07 -9.34
N ARG A 115 -14.18 -3.76 -9.04
CA ARG A 115 -14.27 -2.70 -10.06
C ARG A 115 -13.11 -2.77 -11.06
N SER A 116 -11.90 -3.03 -10.57
CA SER A 116 -10.69 -3.14 -11.41
C SER A 116 -10.83 -4.26 -12.46
N ILE A 117 -11.33 -5.42 -12.06
CA ILE A 117 -11.36 -6.60 -12.94
C ILE A 117 -12.70 -6.81 -13.68
N ALA A 118 -13.79 -6.18 -13.24
CA ALA A 118 -15.13 -6.32 -13.84
C ALA A 118 -15.14 -6.02 -15.35
N SER A 119 -14.42 -4.98 -15.78
CA SER A 119 -14.29 -4.62 -17.19
C SER A 119 -13.64 -5.75 -18.02
N THR A 120 -12.69 -6.48 -17.43
CA THR A 120 -12.01 -7.61 -18.08
C THR A 120 -12.88 -8.86 -18.09
N LEU A 121 -13.65 -9.09 -17.02
CA LEU A 121 -14.62 -10.19 -16.93
C LEU A 121 -15.76 -10.07 -17.95
N SER A 122 -16.15 -8.85 -18.32
CA SER A 122 -17.19 -8.62 -19.34
C SER A 122 -16.90 -9.26 -20.70
N ARG A 123 -15.63 -9.59 -20.98
CA ARG A 123 -15.17 -10.21 -22.23
C ARG A 123 -15.34 -11.73 -22.27
N TYR A 124 -15.67 -12.36 -21.14
CA TYR A 124 -15.86 -13.81 -21.04
C TYR A 124 -17.28 -14.21 -21.46
N PRO A 125 -17.47 -15.42 -22.04
CA PRO A 125 -18.78 -15.88 -22.51
C PRO A 125 -19.82 -16.07 -21.39
N ASN A 126 -19.40 -16.31 -20.15
CA ASN A 126 -20.27 -16.44 -18.96
C ASN A 126 -20.17 -15.22 -18.03
N SER A 127 -20.01 -14.02 -18.59
CA SER A 127 -19.69 -12.81 -17.83
C SER A 127 -20.69 -12.45 -16.74
N GLU A 128 -22.00 -12.67 -16.91
CA GLU A 128 -23.00 -12.35 -15.88
C GLU A 128 -22.79 -13.19 -14.61
N ARG A 129 -22.73 -14.52 -14.75
CA ARG A 129 -22.51 -15.45 -13.63
C ARG A 129 -21.14 -15.27 -12.97
N LEU A 130 -20.11 -14.94 -13.76
CA LEU A 130 -18.77 -14.64 -13.24
C LEU A 130 -18.73 -13.31 -12.48
N ASN A 131 -19.47 -12.29 -12.92
CA ASN A 131 -19.58 -11.03 -12.19
C ASN A 131 -20.35 -11.21 -10.88
N GLU A 132 -21.41 -12.02 -10.87
CA GLU A 132 -22.14 -12.38 -9.65
C GLU A 132 -21.23 -13.11 -8.66
N LEU A 133 -20.47 -14.13 -9.10
CA LEU A 133 -19.50 -14.81 -8.25
C LEU A 133 -18.45 -13.84 -7.70
N LEU A 134 -17.92 -12.94 -8.53
CA LEU A 134 -16.95 -11.96 -8.10
C LEU A 134 -17.52 -10.99 -7.04
N GLU A 135 -18.77 -10.56 -7.20
CA GLU A 135 -19.46 -9.71 -6.22
C GLU A 135 -19.60 -10.41 -4.88
N ILE A 136 -20.05 -11.67 -4.88
CA ILE A 136 -20.16 -12.49 -3.66
C ILE A 136 -18.79 -12.69 -3.03
N VAL A 137 -17.75 -13.01 -3.82
CA VAL A 137 -16.37 -13.17 -3.32
C VAL A 137 -15.86 -11.88 -2.67
N ALA A 138 -16.04 -10.73 -3.34
CA ALA A 138 -15.63 -9.44 -2.82
C ALA A 138 -16.33 -9.09 -1.49
N GLU A 139 -17.66 -9.24 -1.42
CA GLU A 139 -18.45 -9.00 -0.22
C GLU A 139 -18.03 -9.92 0.93
N LYS A 140 -17.80 -11.21 0.64
CA LYS A 140 -17.34 -12.18 1.64
C LYS A 140 -15.96 -11.84 2.19
N PHE A 141 -15.01 -11.45 1.34
CA PHE A 141 -13.71 -10.98 1.81
C PHE A 141 -13.83 -9.76 2.71
N ASP A 142 -14.57 -8.74 2.27
CA ASP A 142 -14.73 -7.50 3.05
C ASP A 142 -15.44 -7.78 4.38
N THR A 143 -16.42 -8.70 4.43
CA THR A 143 -17.09 -9.12 5.66
C THR A 143 -16.16 -9.89 6.61
N VAL A 144 -15.41 -10.86 6.08
CA VAL A 144 -14.53 -11.72 6.88
C VAL A 144 -13.35 -10.92 7.43
N ILE A 145 -12.74 -10.06 6.61
CA ILE A 145 -11.66 -9.17 7.07
C ILE A 145 -12.22 -8.16 8.07
N SER A 146 -13.39 -7.56 7.81
CA SER A 146 -13.94 -6.56 8.72
C SER A 146 -14.25 -7.13 10.11
N SER A 147 -14.65 -8.39 10.19
CA SER A 147 -14.83 -9.07 11.48
C SER A 147 -13.56 -9.16 12.33
N PHE A 148 -12.38 -9.14 11.69
CA PHE A 148 -11.07 -9.17 12.33
C PHE A 148 -10.52 -7.76 12.60
N THR A 149 -10.76 -6.82 11.69
CA THR A 149 -10.09 -5.51 11.69
C THR A 149 -10.91 -4.39 12.29
N HIS A 150 -12.22 -4.56 12.52
CA HIS A 150 -13.06 -3.51 13.09
C HIS A 150 -13.13 -3.60 14.60
N LEU A 151 -13.35 -2.43 15.19
CA LEU A 151 -13.77 -2.35 16.58
C LEU A 151 -15.08 -3.08 16.76
N ASP A 152 -15.20 -3.73 17.90
CA ASP A 152 -16.46 -4.34 18.30
C ASP A 152 -17.60 -3.30 18.23
N LYS A 153 -18.79 -3.77 17.85
CA LYS A 153 -20.00 -2.93 17.78
C LYS A 153 -20.32 -2.26 19.11
N GLU A 154 -19.83 -2.80 20.23
CA GLU A 154 -19.87 -2.16 21.54
C GLU A 154 -19.26 -0.74 21.56
N PHE A 155 -18.25 -0.47 20.72
CA PHE A 155 -17.60 0.85 20.64
C PHE A 155 -18.32 1.83 19.71
N CYS A 156 -19.30 1.39 18.90
CA CYS A 156 -19.95 2.25 17.90
C CYS A 156 -20.50 3.55 18.49
N HIS A 157 -21.15 3.47 19.65
CA HIS A 157 -21.72 4.65 20.29
C HIS A 157 -20.64 5.64 20.76
N MET A 158 -19.51 5.16 21.28
CA MET A 158 -18.40 6.00 21.71
C MET A 158 -17.72 6.67 20.51
N ILE A 159 -17.58 5.94 19.40
CA ILE A 159 -17.04 6.47 18.14
C ILE A 159 -17.90 7.64 17.65
N GLU A 160 -19.22 7.49 17.56
CA GLU A 160 -20.12 8.55 17.12
C GLU A 160 -20.11 9.78 18.04
N ILE A 161 -19.97 9.58 19.35
CA ILE A 161 -19.82 10.68 20.29
C ILE A 161 -18.49 11.42 20.07
N THR A 162 -17.38 10.71 19.87
CA THR A 162 -16.09 11.35 19.58
C THR A 162 -16.07 12.06 18.23
N LYS A 163 -16.80 11.55 17.22
CA LYS A 163 -16.98 12.23 15.93
C LYS A 163 -17.76 13.53 16.09
N SER A 164 -18.78 13.58 16.95
CA SER A 164 -19.59 14.79 17.14
C SER A 164 -18.92 15.82 18.07
N HIS A 165 -18.14 15.39 19.06
CA HIS A 165 -17.51 16.26 20.06
C HIS A 165 -16.00 16.39 19.84
N LYS A 166 -15.62 17.07 18.75
CA LYS A 166 -14.26 17.14 18.21
C LYS A 166 -13.30 18.08 18.95
N PHE A 167 -13.82 19.08 19.65
CA PHE A 167 -13.04 20.16 20.25
C PHE A 167 -13.12 20.14 21.78
N SER A 168 -12.03 20.54 22.44
CA SER A 168 -11.96 20.62 23.91
C SER A 168 -12.96 21.63 24.49
N GLU A 169 -13.23 22.73 23.78
CA GLU A 169 -14.21 23.76 24.21
C GLU A 169 -15.62 23.21 24.37
N ASN A 170 -15.98 22.15 23.63
CA ASN A 170 -17.26 21.47 23.76
C ASN A 170 -17.38 20.67 25.08
N MET A 171 -16.30 20.57 25.88
CA MET A 171 -16.23 19.75 27.09
C MET A 171 -16.00 20.54 28.39
N ASP A 172 -15.56 21.79 28.29
CA ASP A 172 -15.20 22.64 29.44
C ASP A 172 -16.29 23.68 29.79
N GLY A 173 -17.50 23.52 29.24
CA GLY A 173 -18.67 24.36 29.53
C GLY A 173 -19.10 24.29 31.00
N ALA A 174 -18.63 25.26 31.80
CA ALA A 174 -19.00 25.44 33.19
C ALA A 174 -20.45 25.95 33.35
N ALA A 175 -21.44 25.08 33.16
CA ALA A 175 -22.74 25.13 33.85
C ALA A 175 -23.70 24.02 33.34
N LEU A 176 -23.83 22.96 34.13
CA LEU A 176 -25.11 22.29 34.37
C LEU A 176 -25.92 21.76 33.16
N GLN A 177 -25.28 21.28 32.08
CA GLN A 177 -25.97 20.55 31.01
C GLN A 177 -25.30 19.22 30.63
N ASN A 178 -25.99 18.13 31.00
CA ASN A 178 -26.13 16.87 30.26
C ASN A 178 -25.02 15.82 30.34
N GLY A 179 -25.41 14.56 30.63
CA GLY A 179 -24.53 13.38 30.65
C GLY A 179 -23.78 13.10 29.34
N ILE A 180 -24.13 13.78 28.25
CA ILE A 180 -23.49 13.69 26.93
C ILE A 180 -22.05 14.22 26.98
N ASP A 181 -21.80 15.36 27.65
CA ASP A 181 -20.45 15.94 27.75
C ASP A 181 -19.52 15.03 28.57
N LEU A 182 -20.06 14.45 29.66
CA LEU A 182 -19.34 13.46 30.47
C LEU A 182 -19.05 12.19 29.66
N GLN A 183 -20.00 11.75 28.84
CA GLN A 183 -19.84 10.58 27.99
C GLN A 183 -18.84 10.83 26.86
N ALA A 184 -18.79 12.04 26.32
CA ALA A 184 -17.83 12.45 25.33
C ALA A 184 -16.41 12.50 25.91
N LYS A 185 -16.26 13.08 27.11
CA LYS A 185 -15.00 13.04 27.86
C LYS A 185 -14.57 11.61 28.17
N HIS A 186 -15.49 10.76 28.63
CA HIS A 186 -15.21 9.35 28.88
C HIS A 186 -14.75 8.62 27.61
N SER A 187 -15.37 8.92 26.46
CA SER A 187 -15.01 8.32 25.18
C SER A 187 -13.60 8.72 24.74
N TRP A 188 -13.23 10.00 24.83
CA TRP A 188 -11.86 10.44 24.55
C TRP A 188 -10.82 9.89 25.53
N VAL A 189 -11.14 9.81 26.83
CA VAL A 189 -10.24 9.20 27.83
C VAL A 189 -10.05 7.70 27.55
N THR A 190 -11.11 7.01 27.13
CA THR A 190 -11.04 5.59 26.74
C THR A 190 -10.12 5.42 25.54
N LEU A 191 -10.31 6.22 24.48
CA LEU A 191 -9.43 6.22 23.31
C LEU A 191 -7.97 6.50 23.69
N HIS A 192 -7.72 7.54 24.50
CA HIS A 192 -6.38 7.85 25.00
C HIS A 192 -5.76 6.66 25.76
N SER A 193 -6.54 5.96 26.58
CA SER A 193 -6.10 4.80 27.35
C SER A 193 -5.77 3.59 26.46
N LEU A 194 -6.57 3.36 25.41
CA LEU A 194 -6.29 2.32 24.41
C LEU A 194 -4.97 2.60 23.69
N LEU A 195 -4.77 3.83 23.22
CA LEU A 195 -3.57 4.26 22.51
C LEU A 195 -2.28 4.12 23.33
N HIS A 196 -2.36 4.29 24.65
CA HIS A 196 -1.22 4.19 25.57
C HIS A 196 -1.14 2.85 26.30
N SER A 197 -1.97 1.88 25.96
CA SER A 197 -1.98 0.57 26.61
C SER A 197 -0.67 -0.19 26.39
N GLU A 198 -0.26 -1.03 27.34
CA GLU A 198 0.86 -1.94 27.17
C GLU A 198 0.52 -3.12 26.23
N ARG A 199 -0.77 -3.46 26.10
CA ARG A 199 -1.23 -4.56 25.26
C ARG A 199 -1.39 -4.11 23.81
N ILE A 200 -0.77 -4.86 22.88
CA ILE A 200 -0.79 -4.52 21.46
C ILE A 200 -2.20 -4.55 20.86
N SER A 201 -3.04 -5.49 21.27
CA SER A 201 -4.43 -5.61 20.79
C SER A 201 -5.28 -4.39 21.17
N TYR A 202 -5.10 -3.86 22.39
CA TYR A 202 -5.79 -2.64 22.82
C TYR A 202 -5.29 -1.40 22.08
N ARG A 203 -3.98 -1.32 21.83
CA ARG A 203 -3.42 -0.24 21.00
C ARG A 203 -3.93 -0.29 19.56
N GLN A 204 -4.00 -1.47 18.96
CA GLN A 204 -4.54 -1.66 17.60
C GLN A 204 -5.97 -1.13 17.51
N ASN A 205 -6.83 -1.47 18.47
CA ASN A 205 -8.18 -0.92 18.58
C ASN A 205 -8.17 0.62 18.67
N GLY A 206 -7.30 1.18 19.51
CA GLY A 206 -7.10 2.62 19.59
C GLY A 206 -6.66 3.26 18.27
N TYR A 207 -5.76 2.60 17.52
CA TYR A 207 -5.27 3.09 16.23
C TYR A 207 -6.35 3.06 15.15
N ILE A 208 -7.18 2.01 15.11
CA ILE A 208 -8.32 1.91 14.20
C ILE A 208 -9.29 3.07 14.47
N TRP A 209 -9.70 3.24 15.73
CA TRP A 209 -10.60 4.33 16.14
C TRP A 209 -10.03 5.69 15.76
N LEU A 210 -8.77 5.97 16.12
CA LEU A 210 -8.13 7.24 15.82
C LEU A 210 -8.03 7.49 14.32
N GLY A 211 -7.68 6.46 13.53
CA GLY A 211 -7.63 6.54 12.07
C GLY A 211 -8.98 6.91 11.45
N ASP A 212 -10.07 6.33 11.95
CA ASP A 212 -11.42 6.63 11.45
C ASP A 212 -11.85 8.06 11.78
N LEU A 213 -11.47 8.56 12.95
CA LEU A 213 -11.70 9.96 13.33
C LEU A 213 -10.90 10.94 12.45
N LEU A 214 -9.64 10.61 12.12
CA LEU A 214 -8.81 11.45 11.26
C LEU A 214 -9.33 11.49 9.82
N ILE A 215 -9.84 10.37 9.30
CA ILE A 215 -10.49 10.35 7.99
C ILE A 215 -11.79 11.15 8.00
N ALA A 216 -12.58 11.07 9.08
CA ALA A 216 -13.78 11.88 9.24
C ALA A 216 -13.48 13.38 9.17
N GLU A 217 -12.34 13.85 9.70
CA GLU A 217 -11.91 15.25 9.58
C GLU A 217 -11.65 15.69 8.13
N ILE A 218 -11.24 14.77 7.27
CA ILE A 218 -10.95 15.05 5.86
C ILE A 218 -12.23 14.93 5.01
N SER A 219 -13.08 13.95 5.32
CA SER A 219 -14.31 13.68 4.56
C SER A 219 -15.45 14.66 4.85
N GLU A 220 -15.48 15.28 6.02
CA GLU A 220 -16.43 16.35 6.31
C GLU A 220 -16.08 17.59 5.46
N GLU A 221 -16.78 17.73 4.34
CA GLU A 221 -16.59 18.83 3.40
C GLU A 221 -16.95 20.16 4.06
N ARG A 222 -15.94 20.90 4.53
CA ARG A 222 -16.17 22.20 5.17
C ARG A 222 -16.61 23.29 4.18
N ASP A 223 -16.41 23.09 2.87
CA ASP A 223 -16.77 24.02 1.79
C ASP A 223 -17.28 23.32 0.49
N GLY A 224 -17.72 22.06 0.57
CA GLY A 224 -18.09 21.28 -0.62
C GLY A 224 -16.89 20.83 -1.48
N ASN A 225 -15.67 20.88 -0.93
CA ASN A 225 -14.45 20.50 -1.63
C ASN A 225 -13.46 19.76 -0.70
N ILE A 226 -13.19 18.50 -1.01
CA ILE A 226 -12.20 17.66 -0.32
C ILE A 226 -10.80 18.29 -0.22
N TRP A 227 -10.38 19.08 -1.22
CA TRP A 227 -9.05 19.68 -1.25
C TRP A 227 -8.86 20.79 -0.22
N SER A 228 -9.91 21.54 0.13
CA SER A 228 -9.82 22.54 1.20
C SER A 228 -9.74 21.86 2.57
N SER A 229 -10.50 20.78 2.78
CA SER A 229 -10.42 19.94 3.99
C SER A 229 -9.01 19.35 4.17
N ILE A 230 -8.37 18.85 3.11
CA ILE A 230 -6.99 18.34 3.17
C ILE A 230 -6.00 19.45 3.58
N LYS A 231 -6.09 20.64 2.96
CA LYS A 231 -5.20 21.77 3.32
C LYS A 231 -5.42 22.23 4.76
N TYR A 232 -6.67 22.29 5.21
CA TYR A 232 -7.02 22.60 6.59
C TYR A 232 -6.40 21.57 7.54
N PHE A 233 -6.55 20.29 7.23
CA PHE A 233 -6.00 19.18 8.02
C PHE A 233 -4.47 19.27 8.12
N GLN A 234 -3.77 19.52 7.01
CA GLN A 234 -2.32 19.72 6.98
C GLN A 234 -1.87 20.89 7.86
N HIS A 235 -2.54 22.04 7.75
CA HIS A 235 -2.25 23.20 8.59
C HIS A 235 -2.43 22.88 10.08
N LYS A 236 -3.47 22.11 10.42
CA LYS A 236 -3.74 21.72 11.81
C LYS A 236 -2.72 20.72 12.36
N ILE A 237 -2.21 19.79 11.55
CA ILE A 237 -1.09 18.92 11.94
C ILE A 237 0.16 19.76 12.26
N ALA A 238 0.53 20.68 11.37
CA ALA A 238 1.70 21.52 11.58
C ALA A 238 1.56 22.41 12.83
N GLN A 239 0.36 22.94 13.08
CA GLN A 239 0.05 23.72 14.28
C GLN A 239 0.12 22.86 15.56
N ALA A 240 -0.44 21.66 15.55
CA ALA A 240 -0.48 20.76 16.70
C ALA A 240 0.92 20.26 17.12
N GLY A 241 1.80 20.05 16.15
CA GLY A 241 3.17 19.57 16.40
C GLY A 241 4.12 20.62 16.98
N THR A 242 3.84 21.91 16.79
CA THR A 242 4.74 23.02 17.18
C THR A 242 4.36 23.72 18.48
N GLN A 243 3.12 23.59 18.95
CA GLN A 243 2.65 24.28 20.15
C GLN A 243 2.78 23.43 21.42
N ASP A 244 3.58 23.91 22.38
CA ASP A 244 3.55 23.51 23.80
C ASP A 244 2.69 24.47 24.67
N SER A 245 2.01 25.44 24.05
CA SER A 245 1.24 26.51 24.72
C SER A 245 -0.29 26.35 24.62
N LEU A 246 -0.99 26.91 25.62
CA LEU A 246 -2.39 26.69 26.04
C LEU A 246 -3.55 26.79 25.02
N ASP A 247 -3.38 27.34 23.82
CA ASP A 247 -4.53 27.67 22.94
C ASP A 247 -4.80 26.56 21.90
N THR A 248 -5.04 25.34 22.39
CA THR A 248 -5.32 24.14 21.58
C THR A 248 -6.79 24.03 21.18
N SER A 249 -7.63 25.00 21.53
CA SER A 249 -9.08 24.90 21.39
C SER A 249 -9.56 24.74 19.95
N ASN A 250 -8.84 25.36 19.01
CA ASN A 250 -9.17 25.35 17.58
C ASN A 250 -8.58 24.16 16.80
N ILE A 251 -8.01 23.16 17.49
CA ILE A 251 -7.43 21.96 16.86
C ILE A 251 -8.31 20.75 17.23
N PRO A 252 -8.75 19.93 16.26
CA PRO A 252 -9.47 18.70 16.55
C PRO A 252 -8.69 17.77 17.49
N LEU A 253 -9.38 17.18 18.46
CA LEU A 253 -8.80 16.28 19.45
C LEU A 253 -8.17 15.03 18.80
N SER A 254 -8.68 14.57 17.66
CA SER A 254 -8.08 13.48 16.88
C SER A 254 -6.66 13.82 16.41
N ILE A 255 -6.45 15.02 15.89
CA ILE A 255 -5.12 15.49 15.45
C ILE A 255 -4.19 15.68 16.66
N LEU A 256 -4.71 16.23 17.76
CA LEU A 256 -3.95 16.39 19.01
C LEU A 256 -3.51 15.03 19.59
N LEU A 257 -4.39 14.03 19.60
CA LEU A 257 -4.05 12.68 20.06
C LEU A 257 -3.01 12.02 19.18
N MET A 258 -3.15 12.13 17.85
CA MET A 258 -2.15 11.63 16.92
C MET A 258 -0.78 12.26 17.21
N CYS A 259 -0.69 13.59 17.26
CA CYS A 259 0.57 14.30 17.56
C CYS A 259 1.08 13.99 18.97
N GLY A 260 0.18 13.75 19.93
CA GLY A 260 0.52 13.37 21.30
C GLY A 260 1.25 12.03 21.41
N LEU A 261 0.99 11.07 20.52
CA LEU A 261 1.70 9.79 20.48
C LEU A 261 3.22 9.98 20.33
N LEU A 262 3.63 10.97 19.53
CA LEU A 262 5.04 11.33 19.31
C LEU A 262 5.72 11.92 20.55
N LYS A 263 4.96 12.56 21.45
CA LYS A 263 5.48 13.10 22.72
C LYS A 263 5.69 12.03 23.79
N SER A 264 5.32 10.77 23.52
CA SER A 264 5.48 9.67 24.47
C SER A 264 6.94 9.30 24.70
N LYS A 265 7.27 8.94 25.95
CA LYS A 265 8.61 8.42 26.31
C LYS A 265 8.87 7.04 25.71
N TYR A 266 7.83 6.28 25.39
CA TYR A 266 7.93 4.90 24.95
C TYR A 266 7.97 4.79 23.41
N ASN A 267 9.04 4.19 22.88
CA ASN A 267 9.26 4.05 21.43
C ASN A 267 8.11 3.32 20.74
N TYR A 268 7.53 2.29 21.39
CA TYR A 268 6.40 1.52 20.85
C TYR A 268 5.08 2.31 20.81
N ILE A 269 4.94 3.39 21.60
CA ILE A 269 3.79 4.29 21.49
C ILE A 269 4.01 5.29 20.36
N ARG A 270 5.25 5.80 20.21
CA ARG A 270 5.64 6.63 19.06
C ARG A 270 5.49 5.87 17.73
N TRP A 271 5.75 4.57 17.72
CA TRP A 271 5.45 3.69 16.58
C TRP A 271 3.97 3.75 16.17
N GLY A 272 3.06 3.91 17.14
CA GLY A 272 1.64 4.08 16.90
C GLY A 272 1.30 5.29 16.03
N PHE A 273 2.06 6.39 16.14
CA PHE A 273 1.90 7.54 15.24
C PHE A 273 2.13 7.13 13.78
N LEU A 274 3.21 6.39 13.52
CA LEU A 274 3.58 5.94 12.17
C LEU A 274 2.55 4.97 11.61
N PHE A 275 2.04 4.06 12.44
CA PHE A 275 0.96 3.15 12.05
C PHE A 275 -0.33 3.88 11.68
N VAL A 276 -0.77 4.82 12.53
CA VAL A 276 -1.97 5.63 12.26
C VAL A 276 -1.78 6.49 11.01
N LEU A 277 -0.58 7.05 10.79
CA LEU A 277 -0.26 7.80 9.58
C LEU A 277 -0.32 6.91 8.33
N GLU A 278 0.26 5.72 8.35
CA GLU A 278 0.21 4.79 7.21
C GLU A 278 -1.24 4.41 6.86
N ARG A 279 -2.05 4.08 7.87
CA ARG A 279 -3.50 3.83 7.71
C ARG A 279 -4.21 5.04 7.11
N LEU A 280 -3.95 6.24 7.64
CA LEU A 280 -4.54 7.49 7.17
C LEU A 280 -4.20 7.73 5.69
N LEU A 281 -2.93 7.59 5.29
CA LEU A 281 -2.51 7.81 3.90
C LEU A 281 -3.19 6.81 2.95
N MET A 282 -3.33 5.55 3.34
CA MET A 282 -4.04 4.54 2.54
C MET A 282 -5.53 4.86 2.40
N ARG A 283 -6.21 5.23 3.50
CA ARG A 283 -7.63 5.62 3.44
C ARG A 283 -7.84 6.92 2.66
N CYS A 284 -6.92 7.87 2.75
CA CYS A 284 -6.96 9.10 1.96
C CYS A 284 -6.86 8.83 0.46
N LYS A 285 -6.03 7.86 0.03
CA LYS A 285 -5.99 7.43 -1.39
C LYS A 285 -7.37 6.95 -1.84
N PHE A 286 -8.02 6.07 -1.07
CA PHE A 286 -9.34 5.55 -1.41
C PHE A 286 -10.42 6.63 -1.41
N LEU A 287 -10.42 7.53 -0.43
CA LEU A 287 -11.34 8.67 -0.39
C LEU A 287 -11.22 9.54 -1.65
N LEU A 288 -9.99 9.80 -2.11
CA LEU A 288 -9.73 10.58 -3.32
C LEU A 288 -10.12 9.83 -4.60
N ASP A 289 -9.98 8.51 -4.62
CA ASP A 289 -10.43 7.65 -5.72
C ASP A 289 -11.95 7.62 -5.84
N GLU A 290 -12.66 7.48 -4.72
CA GLU A 290 -14.13 7.56 -4.68
C GLU A 290 -14.65 8.92 -5.16
N HIS A 291 -14.02 10.01 -4.71
CA HIS A 291 -14.40 11.36 -5.12
C HIS A 291 -14.20 11.61 -6.63
N GLU A 292 -13.14 11.06 -7.24
CA GLU A 292 -12.95 11.12 -8.70
C GLU A 292 -14.03 10.37 -9.46
N MET A 293 -14.44 9.19 -8.99
CA MET A 293 -15.52 8.42 -9.62
C MET A 293 -16.85 9.16 -9.58
N LEU A 294 -17.19 9.80 -8.46
CA LEU A 294 -18.41 10.60 -8.31
C LEU A 294 -18.43 11.80 -9.27
N LEU A 295 -17.30 12.50 -9.41
CA LEU A 295 -17.14 13.61 -10.36
C LEU A 295 -17.28 13.15 -11.82
N SER A 296 -16.68 12.00 -12.17
CA SER A 296 -16.71 11.45 -13.53
C SER A 296 -18.13 11.01 -13.97
N ASN A 297 -18.96 10.59 -13.01
CA ASN A 297 -20.36 10.24 -13.27
C ASN A 297 -21.28 11.46 -13.42
N SER A 298 -20.88 12.60 -12.84
CA SER A 298 -21.53 13.88 -13.09
C SER A 298 -21.04 14.41 -14.45
N LYS A 299 -21.93 14.71 -15.39
CA LYS A 299 -21.58 15.24 -16.74
C LYS A 299 -21.03 16.68 -16.71
N VAL A 300 -20.20 17.02 -15.73
CA VAL A 300 -19.64 18.35 -15.52
C VAL A 300 -18.12 18.21 -15.54
N LEU A 301 -17.51 18.08 -16.72
CA LEU A 301 -16.21 18.70 -17.03
C LEU A 301 -15.88 18.56 -18.52
N GLU A 302 -16.45 19.41 -19.36
CA GLU A 302 -15.67 20.03 -20.43
C GLU A 302 -14.86 21.15 -19.75
N TYR A 303 -13.57 20.96 -19.46
CA TYR A 303 -12.55 22.02 -19.38
C TYR A 303 -11.21 21.41 -18.90
N GLY A 304 -10.29 21.17 -19.86
CA GLY A 304 -8.87 20.90 -19.63
C GLY A 304 -8.53 19.58 -18.93
N LYS A 305 -7.65 18.76 -19.53
CA LYS A 305 -7.00 17.62 -18.84
C LYS A 305 -6.17 18.14 -17.66
N LYS A 306 -6.79 18.41 -16.51
CA LYS A 306 -6.12 18.55 -15.23
C LYS A 306 -5.60 17.16 -14.88
N ASP A 307 -4.31 17.04 -14.55
CA ASP A 307 -3.73 15.75 -14.19
C ASP A 307 -4.15 15.39 -12.75
N TRP A 308 -5.37 14.86 -12.63
CA TRP A 308 -5.99 14.50 -11.35
C TRP A 308 -5.15 13.50 -10.57
N HIS A 309 -4.45 12.58 -11.24
CA HIS A 309 -3.56 11.62 -10.59
C HIS A 309 -2.40 12.31 -9.88
N LEU A 310 -1.79 13.31 -10.51
CA LEU A 310 -0.71 14.08 -9.90
C LEU A 310 -1.22 14.91 -8.71
N GLU A 311 -2.41 15.50 -8.80
CA GLU A 311 -3.01 16.25 -7.68
C GLU A 311 -3.30 15.36 -6.47
N LYS A 312 -3.81 14.15 -6.70
CA LYS A 312 -4.01 13.14 -5.65
C LYS A 312 -2.70 12.76 -4.98
N ALA A 313 -1.69 12.41 -5.78
CA ALA A 313 -0.37 12.06 -5.28
C ALA A 313 0.22 13.21 -4.45
N ASN A 314 0.11 14.45 -4.94
CA ASN A 314 0.57 15.64 -4.23
C ASN A 314 -0.14 15.81 -2.89
N ALA A 315 -1.45 15.64 -2.81
CA ALA A 315 -2.18 15.78 -1.56
C ALA A 315 -1.77 14.74 -0.51
N VAL A 316 -1.59 13.48 -0.92
CA VAL A 316 -1.11 12.41 -0.05
C VAL A 316 0.31 12.68 0.43
N ILE A 317 1.20 13.14 -0.48
CA ILE A 317 2.58 13.52 -0.13
C ILE A 317 2.61 14.71 0.81
N ASP A 318 1.76 15.70 0.61
CA ASP A 318 1.70 16.90 1.45
C ASP A 318 1.24 16.51 2.87
N ILE A 319 0.22 15.63 3.03
CA ILE A 319 -0.19 15.08 4.35
C ILE A 319 0.97 14.31 5.00
N MET A 320 1.58 13.38 4.24
CA MET A 320 2.70 12.57 4.71
C MET A 320 3.86 13.46 5.18
N SER A 321 4.22 14.47 4.38
CA SER A 321 5.34 15.35 4.65
C SER A 321 5.09 16.20 5.89
N SER A 322 3.88 16.75 6.06
CA SER A 322 3.50 17.49 7.26
C SER A 322 3.60 16.63 8.52
N ALA A 323 3.15 15.38 8.45
CA ALA A 323 3.18 14.46 9.59
C ALA A 323 4.60 13.94 9.90
N LEU A 324 5.35 13.48 8.90
CA LEU A 324 6.71 12.95 9.11
C LEU A 324 7.71 14.05 9.52
N SER A 325 7.45 15.31 9.17
CA SER A 325 8.26 16.44 9.67
C SER A 325 8.19 16.55 11.19
N LEU A 326 7.10 16.11 11.83
CA LEU A 326 7.00 16.08 13.29
C LEU A 326 7.95 15.04 13.91
N VAL A 327 8.17 13.91 13.24
CA VAL A 327 9.12 12.86 13.68
C VAL A 327 10.55 13.41 13.66
N PHE A 328 10.89 14.18 12.63
CA PHE A 328 12.14 14.93 12.55
C PHE A 328 12.26 15.98 13.67
N GLN A 329 11.20 16.78 13.90
CA GLN A 329 11.21 17.84 14.90
C GLN A 329 11.41 17.35 16.34
N ILE A 330 10.84 16.19 16.70
CA ILE A 330 11.07 15.56 18.01
C ILE A 330 12.44 14.87 18.11
N ASN A 331 13.18 14.81 17.00
CA ASN A 331 14.44 14.11 16.85
C ASN A 331 14.36 12.65 17.35
N GLU A 332 13.47 11.87 16.73
CA GLU A 332 13.33 10.44 17.03
C GLU A 332 14.67 9.71 16.87
N THR A 333 14.99 8.81 17.80
CA THR A 333 16.27 8.09 17.84
C THR A 333 16.11 6.59 17.65
N ASP A 334 14.88 6.09 17.76
CA ASP A 334 14.61 4.67 17.57
C ASP A 334 14.71 4.27 16.09
N HIS A 335 15.65 3.37 15.77
CA HIS A 335 15.90 2.94 14.39
C HIS A 335 14.68 2.24 13.76
N ILE A 336 13.86 1.51 14.53
CA ILE A 336 12.66 0.85 13.98
C ILE A 336 11.66 1.92 13.53
N ASN A 337 11.44 2.96 14.34
CA ASN A 337 10.57 4.08 13.98
C ASN A 337 11.11 4.84 12.76
N ILE A 338 12.42 5.10 12.69
CA ILE A 338 13.05 5.79 11.55
C ILE A 338 12.90 4.96 10.26
N LEU A 339 13.11 3.65 10.33
CA LEU A 339 12.93 2.77 9.18
C LEU A 339 11.46 2.69 8.75
N LYS A 340 10.53 2.67 9.70
CA LYS A 340 9.10 2.70 9.37
C LYS A 340 8.71 4.03 8.72
N MET A 341 9.27 5.15 9.15
CA MET A 341 9.14 6.43 8.47
C MET A 341 9.68 6.37 7.02
N CYS A 342 10.84 5.76 6.80
CA CYS A 342 11.39 5.58 5.45
C CYS A 342 10.51 4.68 4.58
N ASP A 343 9.97 3.60 5.14
CA ASP A 343 9.03 2.69 4.47
C ASP A 343 7.76 3.43 4.02
N ILE A 344 7.18 4.27 4.89
CA ILE A 344 6.04 5.13 4.54
C ILE A 344 6.41 6.09 3.42
N LEU A 345 7.55 6.78 3.54
CA LEU A 345 8.04 7.74 2.56
C LEU A 345 8.18 7.10 1.17
N PHE A 346 8.90 5.98 1.08
CA PHE A 346 9.11 5.30 -0.20
C PHE A 346 7.82 4.73 -0.77
N SER A 347 6.92 4.21 0.09
CA SER A 347 5.62 3.69 -0.33
C SER A 347 4.66 4.76 -0.85
N GLN A 348 4.97 6.06 -0.73
CA GLN A 348 4.23 7.13 -1.42
C GLN A 348 4.94 7.66 -2.66
N LEU A 349 6.27 7.54 -2.72
CA LEU A 349 7.09 8.11 -3.79
C LEU A 349 7.35 7.14 -4.95
N CYS A 350 7.35 5.84 -4.70
CA CYS A 350 7.72 4.84 -5.68
C CYS A 350 6.52 4.46 -6.56
N LEU A 351 6.68 4.58 -7.87
CA LEU A 351 5.75 4.04 -8.88
C LEU A 351 6.33 2.76 -9.48
N ARG A 352 5.49 1.75 -9.68
CA ARG A 352 5.92 0.47 -10.26
C ARG A 352 6.25 0.64 -11.75
N VAL A 353 7.35 0.02 -12.18
CA VAL A 353 7.67 -0.08 -13.62
C VAL A 353 7.16 -1.42 -14.13
N PRO A 354 6.30 -1.45 -15.16
CA PRO A 354 5.95 -2.69 -15.83
C PRO A 354 7.22 -3.35 -16.38
N PRO A 355 7.43 -4.67 -16.20
CA PRO A 355 8.56 -5.35 -16.82
C PRO A 355 8.46 -5.24 -18.35
N ALA A 356 9.60 -5.00 -19.02
CA ALA A 356 9.67 -4.77 -20.47
C ALA A 356 9.13 -5.93 -21.35
N THR A 357 8.80 -7.08 -20.76
CA THR A 357 8.18 -8.25 -21.40
C THR A 357 6.70 -8.44 -21.08
N ALA A 358 6.04 -7.49 -20.41
CA ALA A 358 4.59 -7.52 -20.26
C ALA A 358 3.95 -7.32 -21.65
N PRO A 359 3.05 -8.20 -22.11
CA PRO A 359 2.35 -7.97 -23.37
C PRO A 359 1.57 -6.66 -23.24
N SER A 360 1.89 -5.70 -24.10
CA SER A 360 1.12 -4.47 -24.24
C SER A 360 -0.30 -4.84 -24.63
N PHE A 361 -1.26 -4.57 -23.75
CA PHE A 361 -2.66 -4.68 -24.10
C PHE A 361 -3.03 -3.53 -25.05
N GLY A 362 -3.35 -3.88 -26.29
CA GLY A 362 -4.17 -3.07 -27.21
C GLY A 362 -3.42 -2.20 -28.20
N ASP A 363 -3.10 -2.75 -29.37
CA ASP A 363 -3.48 -2.19 -30.67
C ASP A 363 -3.15 -3.22 -31.75
N ASP A 364 -4.11 -4.09 -32.06
CA ASP A 364 -4.04 -4.88 -33.30
C ASP A 364 -5.43 -5.31 -33.77
N VAL A 365 -6.32 -4.36 -34.09
CA VAL A 365 -7.43 -4.60 -35.03
C VAL A 365 -7.84 -3.32 -35.76
N GLN A 366 -7.13 -2.97 -36.83
CA GLN A 366 -7.65 -2.27 -38.01
C GLN A 366 -6.77 -2.70 -39.19
N HIS A 367 -7.18 -3.30 -40.30
CA HIS A 367 -8.43 -3.65 -40.95
C HIS A 367 -8.10 -4.87 -41.82
N ASP A 368 -8.97 -5.87 -41.90
CA ASP A 368 -9.57 -6.14 -43.21
C ASP A 368 -10.80 -7.04 -43.09
N ARG A 369 -11.94 -6.50 -43.48
CA ARG A 369 -13.17 -7.26 -43.74
C ARG A 369 -13.70 -6.75 -45.06
N ASN A 370 -13.44 -7.49 -46.13
CA ASN A 370 -14.30 -7.48 -47.30
C ASN A 370 -14.36 -8.87 -47.93
N LEU A 371 -15.57 -9.42 -47.93
CA LEU A 371 -16.00 -10.58 -48.68
C LEU A 371 -15.91 -10.27 -50.19
N ASN A 372 -15.46 -11.24 -51.00
CA ASN A 372 -16.24 -11.78 -52.12
C ASN A 372 -15.50 -12.87 -52.91
N LEU A 373 -16.19 -14.00 -53.04
CA LEU A 373 -16.33 -14.97 -54.14
C LEU A 373 -15.24 -15.13 -55.22
N THR A 374 -15.08 -16.42 -55.57
CA THR A 374 -14.71 -17.06 -56.84
C THR A 374 -13.27 -17.52 -57.12
N SER A 375 -13.23 -18.83 -57.41
CA SER A 375 -12.38 -19.56 -58.35
C SER A 375 -11.14 -20.29 -57.81
N ALA A 376 -11.38 -21.58 -57.55
CA ALA A 376 -10.71 -22.73 -58.17
C ALA A 376 -9.20 -22.98 -57.95
N ASN A 377 -8.99 -24.19 -57.42
CA ASN A 377 -8.03 -25.22 -57.84
C ASN A 377 -6.73 -25.46 -57.03
N LYS A 378 -6.76 -26.65 -56.42
CA LYS A 378 -5.76 -27.75 -56.45
C LYS A 378 -4.66 -27.83 -55.36
N LYS A 379 -4.93 -28.80 -54.48
CA LYS A 379 -4.15 -30.04 -54.18
C LYS A 379 -3.00 -30.02 -53.15
N SER A 380 -3.15 -31.02 -52.26
CA SER A 380 -2.15 -31.94 -51.65
C SER A 380 -1.13 -31.36 -50.68
N ASP A 381 -0.68 -32.01 -49.60
CA ASP A 381 -0.97 -33.29 -48.94
C ASP A 381 -0.11 -33.33 -47.65
N ILE A 382 -0.61 -33.99 -46.60
CA ILE A 382 0.09 -34.99 -45.74
C ILE A 382 1.19 -34.57 -44.70
N ASP A 383 0.89 -35.01 -43.47
CA ASP A 383 1.69 -35.52 -42.33
C ASP A 383 2.66 -34.69 -41.45
N ASN A 384 2.25 -34.55 -40.17
CA ASN A 384 2.80 -35.17 -38.96
C ASN A 384 4.32 -35.49 -38.88
N HIS A 385 5.00 -34.91 -37.87
CA HIS A 385 5.80 -35.59 -36.83
C HIS A 385 6.36 -34.53 -35.84
N VAL A 386 5.95 -34.52 -34.57
CA VAL A 386 6.60 -35.17 -33.40
C VAL A 386 7.94 -34.55 -32.95
N LEU A 387 7.85 -33.89 -31.78
CA LEU A 387 8.77 -33.81 -30.63
C LEU A 387 10.29 -33.73 -30.88
N LYS A 388 10.91 -32.68 -30.30
CA LYS A 388 12.05 -32.90 -29.39
C LYS A 388 12.28 -31.72 -28.42
N GLN A 389 12.24 -32.09 -27.15
CA GLN A 389 12.91 -31.53 -25.97
C GLN A 389 14.36 -31.08 -26.28
N ASP A 390 14.79 -29.95 -25.72
CA ASP A 390 15.88 -29.90 -24.73
C ASP A 390 16.36 -28.47 -24.40
N SER A 391 16.44 -28.21 -23.09
CA SER A 391 17.54 -27.57 -22.34
C SER A 391 18.37 -26.45 -22.99
N PHE A 392 18.36 -25.24 -22.41
CA PHE A 392 19.47 -24.27 -22.45
C PHE A 392 19.49 -23.47 -21.13
N HIS A 393 20.41 -23.73 -20.20
CA HIS A 393 21.80 -23.23 -20.06
C HIS A 393 21.96 -21.72 -20.30
N TRP A 394 22.19 -21.00 -19.21
CA TRP A 394 22.62 -19.60 -19.17
C TRP A 394 24.11 -19.52 -19.47
N ASP A 395 24.52 -18.65 -20.40
CA ASP A 395 25.80 -17.95 -20.21
C ASP A 395 25.92 -16.64 -21.00
N GLU A 396 26.53 -15.70 -20.27
CA GLU A 396 27.35 -14.55 -20.64
C GLU A 396 26.91 -13.42 -21.59
N ARG A 397 27.14 -12.22 -21.03
CA ARG A 397 27.05 -10.87 -21.57
C ARG A 397 27.69 -10.70 -22.94
N LYS A 398 27.10 -9.84 -23.78
CA LYS A 398 27.85 -9.00 -24.72
C LYS A 398 27.21 -7.63 -24.95
N GLU A 399 28.12 -6.70 -25.23
CA GLU A 399 28.05 -5.25 -25.25
C GLU A 399 26.97 -4.59 -26.11
N GLU A 400 26.65 -3.37 -25.69
CA GLU A 400 25.86 -2.35 -26.39
C GLU A 400 26.30 -2.12 -27.84
N SER A 401 25.33 -1.94 -28.73
CA SER A 401 25.54 -1.12 -29.92
C SER A 401 24.38 -0.16 -30.11
N ASN A 402 24.73 1.13 -30.13
CA ASN A 402 23.91 2.27 -30.45
C ASN A 402 23.08 2.07 -31.73
N ARG A 403 21.76 2.16 -31.63
CA ARG A 403 20.92 2.65 -32.74
C ARG A 403 19.90 3.64 -32.22
N LYS A 404 20.13 4.92 -32.56
CA LYS A 404 19.11 5.97 -32.57
C LYS A 404 17.96 5.52 -33.47
N SER A 405 16.76 5.43 -32.91
CA SER A 405 15.51 5.41 -33.67
C SER A 405 14.51 6.26 -32.91
N GLY A 406 14.17 7.41 -33.49
CA GLY A 406 13.23 8.36 -32.93
C GLY A 406 11.80 7.99 -33.28
N TYR A 407 11.01 7.68 -32.26
CA TYR A 407 9.55 7.83 -32.23
C TYR A 407 9.15 8.12 -30.78
N PRO A 408 8.15 8.99 -30.53
CA PRO A 408 7.70 9.28 -29.18
C PRO A 408 6.87 8.10 -28.68
N ILE A 409 7.49 7.22 -27.89
CA ILE A 409 6.75 6.16 -27.19
C ILE A 409 6.17 6.79 -25.92
N ASN A 410 4.88 7.10 -25.97
CA ASN A 410 4.08 7.39 -24.78
C ASN A 410 3.97 6.11 -23.95
N TYR A 411 4.99 5.81 -23.15
CA TYR A 411 4.83 4.93 -22.01
C TYR A 411 3.99 5.68 -20.97
N HIS A 412 2.70 5.36 -20.86
CA HIS A 412 1.97 5.67 -19.65
C HIS A 412 2.36 4.58 -18.64
N PRO A 413 3.16 4.89 -17.60
CA PRO A 413 3.39 3.93 -16.53
C PRO A 413 2.02 3.60 -15.89
N ASP A 414 1.76 2.31 -15.65
CA ASP A 414 0.70 1.91 -14.73
C ASP A 414 1.00 2.57 -13.38
N HIS A 415 0.11 3.45 -12.92
CA HIS A 415 0.31 4.31 -11.75
C HIS A 415 0.16 3.57 -10.41
N GLU A 416 0.48 2.28 -10.36
CA GLU A 416 0.46 1.52 -9.10
C GLU A 416 1.63 1.93 -8.22
N THR A 417 1.33 2.29 -6.96
CA THR A 417 2.36 2.60 -5.98
C THR A 417 3.14 1.32 -5.63
N ALA A 418 4.47 1.39 -5.65
CA ALA A 418 5.34 0.25 -5.42
C ALA A 418 5.93 0.26 -4.01
N SER A 419 6.18 -0.91 -3.44
CA SER A 419 6.85 -1.04 -2.16
C SER A 419 8.35 -0.69 -2.26
N MET A 420 8.97 -0.34 -1.14
CA MET A 420 10.43 -0.14 -1.03
C MET A 420 11.23 -1.33 -1.59
N ALA A 421 10.75 -2.57 -1.40
CA ALA A 421 11.39 -3.76 -1.96
C ALA A 421 11.42 -3.74 -3.50
N ALA A 422 10.40 -3.17 -4.17
CA ALA A 422 10.38 -3.01 -5.61
C ALA A 422 11.40 -1.97 -6.09
N LEU A 423 11.59 -0.88 -5.34
CA LEU A 423 12.63 0.11 -5.62
C LEU A 423 14.03 -0.51 -5.50
N LEU A 424 14.29 -1.25 -4.42
CA LEU A 424 15.56 -1.95 -4.21
C LEU A 424 15.86 -3.01 -5.28
N GLN A 425 14.82 -3.54 -5.92
CA GLN A 425 14.93 -4.48 -7.04
C GLN A 425 15.02 -3.78 -8.40
N GLY A 426 15.03 -2.45 -8.47
CA GLY A 426 15.06 -1.68 -9.71
C GLY A 426 13.76 -1.77 -10.51
N ARG A 427 12.65 -2.12 -9.86
CA ARG A 427 11.31 -2.29 -10.44
C ARG A 427 10.36 -1.14 -10.11
N ALA A 428 10.90 -0.06 -9.54
CA ALA A 428 10.16 1.16 -9.27
C ALA A 428 10.97 2.39 -9.67
N ILE A 429 10.28 3.46 -10.04
CA ILE A 429 10.84 4.78 -10.35
C ILE A 429 10.23 5.78 -9.39
N VAL A 430 11.01 6.80 -9.02
CA VAL A 430 10.51 7.94 -8.25
C VAL A 430 10.47 9.17 -9.17
N PRO A 431 9.27 9.69 -9.51
CA PRO A 431 9.14 10.90 -10.32
C PRO A 431 9.70 12.14 -9.58
N MET A 432 10.48 12.95 -10.28
CA MET A 432 11.08 14.18 -9.72
C MET A 432 10.02 15.18 -9.24
N GLN A 433 8.84 15.19 -9.87
CA GLN A 433 7.72 16.05 -9.46
C GLN A 433 7.26 15.74 -8.02
N LEU A 434 7.29 14.47 -7.61
CA LEU A 434 6.91 14.03 -6.27
C LEU A 434 8.05 14.34 -5.28
N ILE A 435 9.30 14.10 -5.66
CA ILE A 435 10.49 14.41 -4.82
C ILE A 435 10.57 15.90 -4.50
N ALA A 436 10.24 16.75 -5.47
CA ALA A 436 10.29 18.21 -5.29
C ALA A 436 9.44 18.67 -4.10
N ARG A 437 8.30 18.01 -3.82
CA ARG A 437 7.39 18.36 -2.73
C ARG A 437 7.83 17.86 -1.35
N VAL A 438 8.69 16.86 -1.28
CA VAL A 438 9.17 16.29 -0.01
C VAL A 438 10.21 17.21 0.62
N PRO A 439 10.08 17.67 1.87
CA PRO A 439 11.11 18.47 2.55
C PRO A 439 12.47 17.77 2.59
N ALA A 440 13.57 18.52 2.43
CA ALA A 440 14.91 17.93 2.36
C ALA A 440 15.28 17.21 3.66
N ALA A 441 14.82 17.75 4.80
CA ALA A 441 14.93 17.13 6.13
C ALA A 441 14.46 15.67 6.17
N LEU A 442 13.40 15.30 5.45
CA LEU A 442 12.91 13.92 5.43
C LEU A 442 13.83 12.95 4.66
N LEU A 443 14.83 13.46 3.94
CA LEU A 443 15.81 12.68 3.19
C LEU A 443 17.18 12.66 3.87
N TYR A 444 17.73 13.83 4.24
CA TYR A 444 19.07 13.88 4.83
C TYR A 444 19.10 13.45 6.30
N TRP A 445 18.07 13.74 7.10
CA TRP A 445 18.07 13.37 8.51
C TRP A 445 18.09 11.86 8.73
N PRO A 446 17.20 11.05 8.12
CA PRO A 446 17.25 9.60 8.31
C PRO A 446 18.53 8.99 7.72
N LEU A 447 19.10 9.58 6.65
CA LEU A 447 20.39 9.16 6.08
C LEU A 447 21.52 9.21 7.11
N ILE A 448 21.56 10.28 7.93
CA ILE A 448 22.52 10.46 9.02
C ILE A 448 22.20 9.53 10.18
N GLN A 449 20.95 9.49 10.66
CA GLN A 449 20.59 8.69 11.84
C GLN A 449 20.87 7.20 11.63
N LEU A 450 20.67 6.70 10.41
CA LEU A 450 20.92 5.31 10.07
C LEU A 450 22.41 4.96 9.87
N ALA A 451 23.33 5.94 9.90
CA ALA A 451 24.75 5.70 9.70
C ALA A 451 25.38 4.80 10.78
N GLY A 452 24.89 4.88 12.02
CA GLY A 452 25.34 4.03 13.12
C GLY A 452 24.71 2.63 13.16
N ALA A 453 23.62 2.39 12.42
CA ALA A 453 22.84 1.16 12.47
C ALA A 453 23.33 0.05 11.51
N ALA A 454 24.46 0.27 10.84
CA ALA A 454 24.91 -0.57 9.73
C ALA A 454 25.63 -1.88 10.13
N THR A 455 25.76 -2.18 11.44
CA THR A 455 26.55 -3.33 11.91
C THR A 455 25.76 -4.41 12.66
N ASP A 456 24.60 -4.12 13.25
CA ASP A 456 24.05 -5.02 14.28
C ASP A 456 22.67 -5.68 14.02
N ASP A 457 21.92 -5.34 12.96
CA ASP A 457 20.55 -5.88 12.83
C ASP A 457 20.19 -6.46 11.46
N ILE A 458 20.60 -7.72 11.24
CA ILE A 458 20.16 -8.57 10.12
C ILE A 458 18.63 -8.78 10.15
N ALA A 459 18.00 -8.80 11.33
CA ALA A 459 16.56 -8.99 11.51
C ALA A 459 15.73 -7.80 10.98
N LEU A 460 16.26 -6.59 11.13
CA LEU A 460 15.61 -5.35 10.74
C LEU A 460 15.57 -5.19 9.21
N GLY A 461 16.48 -5.87 8.50
CA GLY A 461 16.54 -5.82 7.04
C GLY A 461 15.63 -6.79 6.28
N VAL A 462 15.18 -7.86 6.94
CA VAL A 462 14.21 -8.81 6.37
C VAL A 462 12.81 -8.19 6.28
N ALA A 463 12.43 -7.37 7.27
CA ALA A 463 11.12 -6.71 7.33
C ALA A 463 10.87 -5.72 6.16
N VAL A 464 11.93 -5.27 5.50
CA VAL A 464 11.90 -4.29 4.40
C VAL A 464 12.29 -4.87 3.03
N GLY A 465 12.51 -6.19 2.96
CA GLY A 465 12.69 -6.93 1.70
C GLY A 465 14.01 -6.66 0.94
N SER A 466 15.01 -6.11 1.63
CA SER A 466 16.35 -5.88 1.07
C SER A 466 17.17 -7.16 1.01
N LYS A 467 18.00 -7.29 -0.04
CA LYS A 467 18.98 -8.38 -0.19
C LYS A 467 20.42 -7.96 0.15
N GLY A 468 20.64 -6.75 0.68
CA GLY A 468 21.93 -6.24 1.13
C GLY A 468 23.03 -6.32 0.08
N ARG A 469 23.01 -5.42 -0.92
CA ARG A 469 23.96 -5.47 -2.06
C ARG A 469 25.22 -4.60 -1.90
N GLY A 470 25.43 -4.00 -0.73
CA GLY A 470 26.56 -3.11 -0.44
C GLY A 470 27.75 -3.80 0.24
N ASN A 471 28.81 -3.03 0.50
CA ASN A 471 29.97 -3.49 1.28
C ASN A 471 29.64 -3.74 2.76
N LEU A 472 28.50 -3.25 3.23
CA LEU A 472 27.91 -3.54 4.53
C LEU A 472 26.66 -4.42 4.32
N PRO A 473 26.52 -5.54 5.05
CA PRO A 473 25.33 -6.38 4.98
C PRO A 473 24.13 -5.67 5.63
N GLY A 474 22.95 -5.75 5.01
CA GLY A 474 21.69 -5.34 5.64
C GLY A 474 20.90 -4.27 4.88
N ALA A 475 19.61 -4.14 5.25
CA ALA A 475 18.69 -3.21 4.58
C ALA A 475 18.96 -1.74 4.88
N THR A 476 19.56 -1.45 6.02
CA THR A 476 19.89 -0.08 6.41
C THR A 476 20.80 0.58 5.38
N SER A 477 21.84 -0.13 4.93
CA SER A 477 22.75 0.34 3.88
C SER A 477 22.02 0.56 2.54
N ASP A 478 21.11 -0.34 2.18
CA ASP A 478 20.27 -0.23 0.98
C ASP A 478 19.33 0.99 1.04
N ILE A 479 18.73 1.26 2.21
CA ILE A 479 17.87 2.42 2.45
C ILE A 479 18.68 3.72 2.40
N ARG A 480 19.85 3.77 3.04
CA ARG A 480 20.75 4.93 3.00
C ARG A 480 21.19 5.25 1.57
N ALA A 481 21.51 4.24 0.77
CA ALA A 481 21.84 4.41 -0.64
C ALA A 481 20.67 5.01 -1.45
N ILE A 482 19.42 4.64 -1.16
CA ILE A 482 18.25 5.28 -1.77
C ILE A 482 18.11 6.74 -1.30
N LEU A 483 18.19 6.99 0.01
CA LEU A 483 18.02 8.32 0.59
C LEU A 483 18.99 9.33 -0.01
N ILE A 484 20.28 8.96 -0.17
CA ILE A 484 21.26 9.85 -0.79
C ILE A 484 20.97 10.11 -2.26
N LEU A 485 20.51 9.11 -3.02
CA LEU A 485 20.13 9.31 -4.43
C LEU A 485 18.91 10.24 -4.58
N LEU A 486 17.90 10.08 -3.72
CA LEU A 486 16.73 10.97 -3.70
C LEU A 486 17.11 12.38 -3.27
N LEU A 487 18.00 12.51 -2.28
CA LEU A 487 18.50 13.81 -1.82
C LEU A 487 19.29 14.53 -2.91
N ILE A 488 20.17 13.81 -3.62
CA ILE A 488 20.89 14.34 -4.79
C ILE A 488 19.90 14.80 -5.85
N GLY A 489 18.88 13.99 -6.15
CA GLY A 489 17.81 14.33 -7.08
C GLY A 489 17.09 15.63 -6.68
N LYS A 490 16.72 15.76 -5.40
CA LYS A 490 16.09 16.95 -4.84
C LYS A 490 17.00 18.17 -4.94
N CYS A 491 18.25 18.08 -4.49
CA CYS A 491 19.20 19.20 -4.52
C CYS A 491 19.56 19.64 -5.94
N SER A 492 19.55 18.72 -6.90
CA SER A 492 19.78 19.03 -8.31
C SER A 492 18.61 19.79 -8.94
N ALA A 493 17.39 19.54 -8.47
CA ALA A 493 16.16 20.16 -8.98
C ALA A 493 15.77 21.44 -8.23
N ASP A 494 16.15 21.57 -6.96
CA ASP A 494 15.75 22.66 -6.06
C ASP A 494 16.98 23.26 -5.35
N PRO A 495 17.44 24.45 -5.78
CA PRO A 495 18.57 25.15 -5.15
C PRO A 495 18.33 25.52 -3.69
N VAL A 496 17.08 25.71 -3.27
CA VAL A 496 16.75 26.02 -1.87
C VAL A 496 17.02 24.80 -1.00
N ALA A 497 16.64 23.62 -1.46
CA ALA A 497 16.96 22.36 -0.80
C ALA A 497 18.47 22.13 -0.70
N PHE A 498 19.24 22.47 -1.75
CA PHE A 498 20.69 22.37 -1.71
C PHE A 498 21.32 23.34 -0.69
N GLN A 499 20.77 24.54 -0.53
CA GLN A 499 21.19 25.47 0.51
C GLN A 499 20.81 24.98 1.91
N GLU A 500 19.59 24.45 2.08
CA GLU A 500 19.07 23.93 3.34
C GLU A 500 19.96 22.84 3.94
N VAL A 501 20.47 21.93 3.09
CA VAL A 501 21.32 20.83 3.55
C VAL A 501 22.76 21.24 3.89
N GLY A 502 23.17 22.48 3.65
CA GLY A 502 24.55 22.93 3.86
C GLY A 502 25.45 22.82 2.63
N GLN A 503 24.86 22.77 1.43
CA GLN A 503 25.56 22.81 0.14
C GLN A 503 26.61 21.69 -0.02
N GLU A 504 27.74 21.98 -0.65
CA GLU A 504 28.81 21.01 -0.89
C GLU A 504 29.40 20.44 0.41
N GLN A 505 29.44 21.22 1.49
CA GLN A 505 30.08 20.82 2.74
C GLN A 505 29.45 19.54 3.31
N PHE A 506 28.12 19.45 3.25
CA PHE A 506 27.38 18.26 3.65
C PHE A 506 27.81 17.01 2.86
N PHE A 507 27.88 17.10 1.53
CA PHE A 507 28.28 15.96 0.70
C PHE A 507 29.77 15.62 0.84
N ARG A 508 30.62 16.60 1.20
CA ARG A 508 32.04 16.37 1.51
C ARG A 508 32.20 15.54 2.79
N GLU A 509 31.38 15.80 3.80
CA GLU A 509 31.39 15.01 5.05
C GLU A 509 30.96 13.55 4.81
N LEU A 510 30.09 13.30 3.83
CA LEU A 510 29.68 11.95 3.44
C LEU A 510 30.73 11.17 2.64
N LEU A 511 31.85 11.77 2.25
CA LEU A 511 32.93 11.05 1.54
C LEU A 511 33.65 10.05 2.45
N ASP A 512 33.66 10.31 3.75
CA ASP A 512 34.24 9.44 4.78
C ASP A 512 33.21 8.45 5.35
N ASP A 513 32.03 8.32 4.72
CA ASP A 513 30.98 7.42 5.19
C ASP A 513 31.41 5.94 5.13
N THR A 514 31.07 5.19 6.17
CA THR A 514 31.32 3.74 6.23
C THR A 514 30.63 2.96 5.10
N ASP A 515 29.50 3.46 4.60
CA ASP A 515 28.82 2.90 3.44
C ASP A 515 29.44 3.45 2.15
N SER A 516 30.18 2.58 1.46
CA SER A 516 30.85 2.93 0.20
C SER A 516 29.92 3.48 -0.88
N ARG A 517 28.62 3.12 -0.87
CA ARG A 517 27.66 3.66 -1.84
C ARG A 517 27.28 5.09 -1.53
N VAL A 518 27.12 5.42 -0.24
CA VAL A 518 26.86 6.79 0.20
C VAL A 518 28.05 7.69 -0.17
N ALA A 519 29.28 7.24 0.12
CA ALA A 519 30.49 7.94 -0.29
C ALA A 519 30.60 8.08 -1.81
N TYR A 520 30.36 6.99 -2.56
CA TYR A 520 30.42 6.99 -4.02
C TYR A 520 29.41 7.97 -4.65
N TYR A 521 28.13 7.92 -4.27
CA TYR A 521 27.11 8.79 -4.84
C TYR A 521 27.35 10.26 -4.48
N SER A 522 27.82 10.54 -3.25
CA SER A 522 28.19 11.90 -2.84
C SER A 522 29.37 12.43 -3.66
N SER A 523 30.39 11.61 -3.90
CA SER A 523 31.53 11.98 -4.74
C SER A 523 31.14 12.26 -6.20
N ALA A 524 30.27 11.43 -6.77
CA ALA A 524 29.78 11.60 -8.13
C ALA A 524 28.96 12.89 -8.28
N PHE A 525 28.16 13.23 -7.27
CA PHE A 525 27.40 14.49 -7.26
C PHE A 525 28.32 15.71 -7.18
N LEU A 526 29.30 15.72 -6.27
CA LEU A 526 30.27 16.80 -6.14
C LEU A 526 31.08 17.01 -7.43
N LEU A 527 31.52 15.93 -8.07
CA LEU A 527 32.24 16.01 -9.35
C LEU A 527 31.40 16.66 -10.46
N LYS A 528 30.08 16.43 -10.45
CA LYS A 528 29.16 17.02 -11.43
C LYS A 528 28.78 18.46 -11.10
N ALA A 529 28.79 18.84 -9.82
CA ALA A 529 28.48 20.20 -9.37
C ALA A 529 29.67 21.17 -9.47
N CYS A 530 30.91 20.66 -9.43
CA CYS A 530 32.14 21.45 -9.59
C CYS A 530 32.57 21.67 -11.06
N ILE A 531 31.79 21.20 -12.04
CA ILE A 531 31.93 21.49 -13.48
C ILE A 531 30.81 22.44 -13.87
#